data_AF-A0A3N0VLY6-F1
#
_entry.id   AF-A0A3N0VLY6-F1
#
_cell.length_a   1.000
_cell.length_b   1.000
_cell.length_c   1.000
_cell.angle_alpha   90.00
_cell.angle_beta   90.00
_cell.angle_gamma   90.00
#
_symmetry.space_group_name_H-M   'P 1'
#
loop_
_entity.id
_entity.type
_entity.pdbx_description
1 polymer ?
#
loop_
_entity_poly.entity_id
_entity_poly.type
_entity_poly.pdbx_seq_one_letter_code
_entity_poly.pdbx_strand_id
1 'polypeptide(L)'
;MTTATLAPAPAARMPNSIPYIVANEFAERFCFYGINAILVAYMIDFLKFGDAKAATWQALFKSGAYFFPLLGAMVSDIFLAKFRTIISFSMVYVTGCFVIAFGSGETTLVIGMFLVAFGTGGIKPCVSTNVGDQFTSSNAHLIERAFSYFYIAINAGSSISIYFCPELLASPEYGPKYAFGLPGAMMALATLVFWLGRKKFAVVPAAMPKPGLALPAFLLVFFAVLAFTAWVFMISGRDILVATGTLLGTLAGVAVLFLKTGLRNALPPELRAWLERSLTGEGLRIVGKLLGLYLFVAFFWSLWDQSNGNSWTIQAQSALMDKRLFGFLAGVPGFESLAAYEMLPAQVQVVNGIFIILLVPIFTFGIYPLLGKFFEVTPLRKIGIGFFVVASSFLIVAWVEDRIQSGHSVSMWWQISAYGVLTAAEVLVSITALEYSYKQAPLYMKSFIMSLFLLSTSVGNAFTAAVNSIMVEPLSASALATGEQTWVTLEGADAFVTGQKIDFAGETGVQVLAADGSSGPLAGTYLVGEVDAAGSRLRLLDKVHRQPISSTGSFDATKAEVSTYSLVGPVYFLFFSALMAAAAVLFIFYALWFKETTFVREDEKVATA
;
A
#
# COMPACT_ATOMS: atom_id res chain seq x y z
N MET A 1 22.92 -51.18 40.34
CA MET A 1 22.06 -50.28 39.53
C MET A 1 22.38 -48.85 39.92
N THR A 2 23.24 -48.19 39.17
CA THR A 2 23.56 -46.77 39.32
C THR A 2 22.63 -45.99 38.38
N THR A 3 21.64 -45.30 38.96
CA THR A 3 20.81 -44.33 38.26
C THR A 3 21.66 -43.12 37.91
N ALA A 4 22.15 -43.08 36.66
CA ALA A 4 22.73 -41.88 36.10
C ALA A 4 21.63 -40.82 35.97
N THR A 5 21.68 -39.81 36.84
CA THR A 5 20.93 -38.57 36.69
C THR A 5 21.37 -37.90 35.39
N LEU A 6 20.51 -37.97 34.37
CA LEU A 6 20.68 -37.19 33.14
C LEU A 6 20.81 -35.71 33.51
N ALA A 7 21.89 -35.07 33.08
CA ALA A 7 22.06 -33.64 33.20
C ALA A 7 20.82 -32.92 32.61
N PRO A 8 20.30 -31.86 33.25
CA PRO A 8 19.17 -31.12 32.70
C PRO A 8 19.51 -30.66 31.28
N ALA A 9 18.60 -30.90 30.34
CA ALA A 9 18.75 -30.46 28.96
C ALA A 9 19.09 -28.96 28.94
N PRO A 10 20.08 -28.51 28.15
CA PRO A 10 20.47 -27.10 28.12
C PRO A 10 19.24 -26.25 27.81
N ALA A 11 18.98 -25.23 28.65
CA ALA A 11 17.84 -24.34 28.52
C ALA A 11 17.74 -23.82 27.06
N ALA A 12 16.57 -23.98 26.44
CA ALA A 12 16.40 -23.59 25.05
C ALA A 12 16.65 -22.08 24.89
N ARG A 13 17.52 -21.71 23.95
CA ARG A 13 17.92 -20.33 23.70
C ARG A 13 17.33 -19.81 22.40
N MET A 14 17.11 -18.50 22.37
CA MET A 14 16.76 -17.79 21.14
C MET A 14 17.88 -17.99 20.10
N PRO A 15 17.57 -18.36 18.84
CA PRO A 15 18.59 -18.47 17.80
C PRO A 15 19.35 -17.16 17.61
N ASN A 16 20.67 -17.24 17.49
CA ASN A 16 21.55 -16.07 17.31
C ASN A 16 21.36 -15.37 15.95
N SER A 17 20.55 -15.93 15.06
CA SER A 17 20.12 -15.34 13.80
C SER A 17 19.02 -14.30 13.95
N ILE A 18 18.16 -14.41 14.98
CA ILE A 18 16.97 -13.56 15.15
C ILE A 18 17.30 -12.07 15.19
N PRO A 19 18.35 -11.59 15.91
CA PRO A 19 18.69 -10.17 15.92
C PRO A 19 18.95 -9.59 14.53
N TYR A 20 19.55 -10.36 13.61
CA TYR A 20 19.81 -9.92 12.24
C TYR A 20 18.51 -9.80 11.43
N ILE A 21 17.55 -10.69 11.66
CA ILE A 21 16.25 -10.67 10.96
C ILE A 21 15.42 -9.49 11.47
N VAL A 22 15.37 -9.28 12.78
CA VAL A 22 14.62 -8.18 13.40
C VAL A 22 15.20 -6.81 13.01
N ALA A 23 16.53 -6.66 13.01
CA ALA A 23 17.17 -5.41 12.59
C ALA A 23 17.01 -5.15 11.07
N ASN A 24 17.07 -6.19 10.24
CA ASN A 24 16.72 -6.09 8.82
C ASN A 24 15.27 -5.62 8.64
N GLU A 25 14.33 -6.22 9.37
CA GLU A 25 12.91 -5.86 9.28
C GLU A 25 12.67 -4.40 9.68
N PHE A 26 13.26 -3.95 10.79
CA PHE A 26 13.17 -2.54 11.21
C PHE A 26 13.59 -1.58 10.08
N ALA A 27 14.77 -1.82 9.49
CA ALA A 27 15.35 -0.92 8.50
C ALA A 27 14.64 -0.98 7.14
N GLU A 28 14.15 -2.15 6.73
CA GLU A 28 13.35 -2.29 5.51
C GLU A 28 11.94 -1.70 5.68
N ARG A 29 11.31 -1.87 6.85
CA ARG A 29 10.02 -1.23 7.15
C ARG A 29 10.15 0.28 7.22
N PHE A 30 11.24 0.80 7.78
CA PHE A 30 11.59 2.22 7.69
C PHE A 30 11.63 2.67 6.23
N CYS A 31 12.32 1.93 5.35
CA CYS A 31 12.41 2.30 3.94
C CYS A 31 11.03 2.34 3.26
N PHE A 32 10.26 1.26 3.39
CA PHE A 32 8.97 1.14 2.72
C PHE A 32 7.97 2.21 3.17
N TYR A 33 7.80 2.40 4.48
CA TYR A 33 6.85 3.37 5.00
C TYR A 33 7.33 4.81 4.83
N GLY A 34 8.65 5.06 4.92
CA GLY A 34 9.25 6.35 4.65
C GLY A 34 8.98 6.83 3.22
N ILE A 35 9.20 5.96 2.22
CA ILE A 35 8.87 6.24 0.82
C ILE A 35 7.36 6.49 0.67
N ASN A 36 6.51 5.62 1.21
CA ASN A 36 5.05 5.77 1.09
C ASN A 36 4.55 7.09 1.68
N ALA A 37 5.13 7.56 2.79
CA ALA A 37 4.70 8.78 3.47
C ALA A 37 4.97 10.06 2.65
N ILE A 38 6.02 10.06 1.82
CA ILE A 38 6.47 11.26 1.11
C ILE A 38 6.18 11.25 -0.40
N LEU A 39 5.85 10.09 -0.97
CA LEU A 39 5.77 9.89 -2.41
C LEU A 39 4.68 10.74 -3.09
N VAL A 40 3.49 10.84 -2.51
CA VAL A 40 2.42 11.71 -3.05
C VAL A 40 2.77 13.19 -2.93
N ALA A 41 3.28 13.62 -1.78
CA ALA A 41 3.73 15.00 -1.58
C ALA A 41 4.85 15.36 -2.56
N TYR A 42 5.81 14.46 -2.81
CA TYR A 42 6.84 14.65 -3.82
C TYR A 42 6.27 14.84 -5.24
N MET A 43 5.33 13.98 -5.66
CA MET A 43 4.71 14.09 -6.98
C MET A 43 3.94 15.41 -7.16
N ILE A 44 3.23 15.85 -6.12
CA ILE A 44 2.45 17.09 -6.16
C ILE A 44 3.36 18.32 -6.06
N ASP A 45 4.20 18.39 -5.03
CA ASP A 45 4.89 19.62 -4.66
C ASP A 45 6.12 19.87 -5.54
N PHE A 46 6.79 18.81 -6.00
CA PHE A 46 8.04 18.89 -6.77
C PHE A 46 7.88 18.53 -8.25
N LEU A 47 7.10 17.49 -8.59
CA LEU A 47 6.83 17.14 -10.00
C LEU A 47 5.61 17.85 -10.58
N LYS A 48 4.87 18.60 -9.76
CA LYS A 48 3.66 19.35 -10.15
C LYS A 48 2.59 18.46 -10.80
N PHE A 49 2.49 17.20 -10.36
CA PHE A 49 1.39 16.33 -10.76
C PHE A 49 0.09 16.82 -10.15
N GLY A 50 -1.02 16.66 -10.88
CA GLY A 50 -2.35 16.78 -10.31
C GLY A 50 -2.60 15.70 -9.24
N ASP A 51 -3.48 16.00 -8.29
CA ASP A 51 -3.82 15.15 -7.15
C ASP A 51 -4.24 13.74 -7.60
N ALA A 52 -5.10 13.64 -8.62
CA ALA A 52 -5.56 12.36 -9.16
C ALA A 52 -4.43 11.53 -9.80
N LYS A 53 -3.52 12.19 -10.53
CA LYS A 53 -2.35 11.54 -11.14
C LYS A 53 -1.40 11.03 -10.05
N ALA A 54 -1.11 11.83 -9.04
CA ALA A 54 -0.28 11.43 -7.90
C ALA A 54 -0.91 10.26 -7.12
N ALA A 55 -2.21 10.33 -6.84
CA ALA A 55 -2.96 9.28 -6.15
C ALA A 55 -2.99 7.96 -6.93
N THR A 56 -3.10 8.04 -8.26
CA THR A 56 -3.06 6.90 -9.17
C THR A 56 -1.70 6.23 -9.15
N TRP A 57 -0.61 6.99 -9.31
CA TRP A 57 0.75 6.45 -9.28
C TRP A 57 1.11 5.81 -7.93
N GLN A 58 0.69 6.43 -6.82
CA GLN A 58 0.84 5.86 -5.48
C GLN A 58 0.12 4.51 -5.35
N ALA A 59 -1.12 4.43 -5.80
CA ALA A 59 -1.90 3.20 -5.77
C ALA A 59 -1.29 2.12 -6.68
N LEU A 60 -0.82 2.46 -7.88
CA LEU A 60 -0.13 1.51 -8.78
C LEU A 60 1.17 0.98 -8.16
N PHE A 61 1.94 1.84 -7.48
CA PHE A 61 3.15 1.41 -6.77
C PHE A 61 2.87 0.38 -5.69
N LYS A 62 1.86 0.63 -4.86
CA LYS A 62 1.42 -0.35 -3.86
C LYS A 62 0.88 -1.60 -4.51
N SER A 63 0.10 -1.46 -5.59
CA SER A 63 -0.40 -2.61 -6.34
C SER A 63 0.74 -3.53 -6.79
N GLY A 64 1.82 -2.97 -7.34
CA GLY A 64 3.03 -3.73 -7.68
C GLY A 64 3.71 -4.36 -6.45
N ALA A 65 3.90 -3.59 -5.38
CA ALA A 65 4.56 -4.05 -4.14
C ALA A 65 3.85 -5.24 -3.48
N TYR A 66 2.55 -5.39 -3.69
CA TYR A 66 1.73 -6.51 -3.20
C TYR A 66 1.43 -7.57 -4.27
N PHE A 67 1.77 -7.34 -5.54
CA PHE A 67 1.72 -8.34 -6.62
C PHE A 67 2.99 -9.21 -6.67
N PHE A 68 4.16 -8.59 -6.61
CA PHE A 68 5.45 -9.28 -6.70
C PHE A 68 5.77 -10.30 -5.58
N PRO A 69 5.10 -10.33 -4.41
CA PRO A 69 5.19 -11.46 -3.48
C PRO A 69 4.85 -12.82 -4.10
N LEU A 70 3.99 -12.88 -5.12
CA LEU A 70 3.75 -14.12 -5.85
C LEU A 70 5.03 -14.63 -6.52
N LEU A 71 5.75 -13.74 -7.20
CA LEU A 71 7.04 -14.04 -7.83
C LEU A 71 8.10 -14.40 -6.78
N GLY A 72 8.23 -13.58 -5.72
CA GLY A 72 9.22 -13.77 -4.66
C GLY A 72 9.10 -15.13 -3.98
N ALA A 73 7.88 -15.53 -3.64
CA ALA A 73 7.60 -16.83 -3.03
C ALA A 73 8.02 -17.99 -3.96
N MET A 74 7.65 -17.94 -5.23
CA MET A 74 8.01 -18.95 -6.22
C MET A 74 9.54 -19.02 -6.42
N VAL A 75 10.20 -17.87 -6.55
CA VAL A 75 11.65 -17.80 -6.74
C VAL A 75 12.41 -18.38 -5.54
N SER A 76 11.97 -18.04 -4.33
CA SER A 76 12.53 -18.58 -3.09
C SER A 76 12.33 -20.08 -2.96
N ASP A 77 11.09 -20.54 -3.02
CA ASP A 77 10.75 -21.92 -2.65
C ASP A 77 11.24 -22.91 -3.71
N ILE A 78 11.28 -22.50 -4.99
CA ILE A 78 11.66 -23.39 -6.09
C ILE A 78 13.15 -23.29 -6.40
N PHE A 79 13.71 -22.09 -6.59
CA PHE A 79 15.00 -21.94 -7.29
C PHE A 79 16.16 -21.48 -6.40
N LEU A 80 15.96 -20.46 -5.56
CA LEU A 80 17.06 -19.72 -4.93
C LEU A 80 17.20 -19.96 -3.43
N ALA A 81 16.17 -20.51 -2.76
CA ALA A 81 16.01 -20.47 -1.32
C ALA A 81 15.90 -19.03 -0.76
N LYS A 82 15.43 -18.91 0.48
CA LYS A 82 15.08 -17.60 1.08
C LYS A 82 16.25 -16.63 1.11
N PHE A 83 17.42 -17.05 1.58
CA PHE A 83 18.57 -16.14 1.74
C PHE A 83 19.00 -15.48 0.43
N ARG A 84 19.18 -16.27 -0.65
CA ARG A 84 19.62 -15.71 -1.94
C ARG A 84 18.54 -14.85 -2.56
N THR A 85 17.27 -15.26 -2.44
CA THR A 85 16.13 -14.46 -2.90
C THR A 85 16.09 -13.11 -2.21
N ILE A 86 16.18 -13.10 -0.87
CA ILE A 86 16.19 -11.86 -0.08
C ILE A 86 17.32 -10.95 -0.52
N ILE A 87 18.56 -11.43 -0.60
CA ILE A 87 19.69 -10.59 -1.02
C ILE A 87 19.51 -10.07 -2.45
N SER A 88 19.13 -10.93 -3.41
CA SER A 88 18.97 -10.50 -4.81
C SER A 88 17.90 -9.43 -4.99
N PHE A 89 16.72 -9.61 -4.39
CA PHE A 89 15.64 -8.62 -4.47
C PHE A 89 15.94 -7.37 -3.64
N SER A 90 16.61 -7.50 -2.50
CA SER A 90 17.05 -6.34 -1.70
C SER A 90 18.05 -5.46 -2.46
N MET A 91 18.96 -6.03 -3.27
CA MET A 91 19.85 -5.24 -4.12
C MET A 91 19.07 -4.42 -5.15
N VAL A 92 18.06 -5.00 -5.80
CA VAL A 92 17.17 -4.28 -6.72
C VAL A 92 16.39 -3.18 -5.99
N TYR A 93 15.93 -3.45 -4.76
CA TYR A 93 15.25 -2.48 -3.91
C TYR A 93 16.17 -1.28 -3.61
N VAL A 94 17.40 -1.54 -3.16
CA VAL A 94 18.39 -0.48 -2.89
C VAL A 94 18.64 0.38 -4.13
N THR A 95 18.82 -0.25 -5.30
CA THR A 95 18.96 0.47 -6.57
C THR A 95 17.75 1.35 -6.86
N GLY A 96 16.53 0.81 -6.72
CA GLY A 96 15.30 1.58 -6.91
C GLY A 96 15.21 2.81 -6.01
N CYS A 97 15.57 2.67 -4.72
CA CYS A 97 15.58 3.79 -3.79
C CYS A 97 16.54 4.90 -4.22
N PHE A 98 17.75 4.54 -4.65
CA PHE A 98 18.73 5.53 -5.11
C PHE A 98 18.38 6.12 -6.48
N VAL A 99 17.70 5.38 -7.36
CA VAL A 99 17.14 5.93 -8.59
C VAL A 99 16.12 7.03 -8.28
N ILE A 100 15.25 6.84 -7.29
CA ILE A 100 14.30 7.90 -6.86
C ILE A 100 15.07 9.07 -6.21
N ALA A 101 16.02 8.78 -5.32
CA ALA A 101 16.72 9.81 -4.55
C ALA A 101 17.61 10.73 -5.40
N PHE A 102 18.24 10.21 -6.45
CA PHE A 102 19.13 10.98 -7.32
C PHE A 102 18.52 11.31 -8.69
N GLY A 103 17.39 10.68 -9.03
CA GLY A 103 16.67 10.95 -10.27
C GLY A 103 15.87 12.25 -10.22
N SER A 104 15.58 12.79 -11.39
CA SER A 104 14.65 13.90 -11.57
C SER A 104 13.62 13.55 -12.65
N GLY A 105 12.39 14.03 -12.47
CA GLY A 105 11.30 13.87 -13.43
C GLY A 105 10.51 12.56 -13.34
N GLU A 106 9.44 12.50 -14.13
CA GLU A 106 8.47 11.41 -14.13
C GLU A 106 9.08 10.05 -14.50
N THR A 107 9.91 9.99 -15.55
CA THR A 107 10.48 8.72 -16.01
C THR A 107 11.36 8.04 -14.96
N THR A 108 12.22 8.81 -14.28
CA THR A 108 13.10 8.25 -13.24
C THR A 108 12.31 7.81 -12.02
N LEU A 109 11.28 8.57 -11.64
CA LEU A 109 10.34 8.20 -10.58
C LEU A 109 9.65 6.87 -10.88
N VAL A 110 9.10 6.69 -12.09
CA VAL A 110 8.40 5.46 -12.49
C VAL A 110 9.32 4.25 -12.48
N ILE A 111 10.54 4.38 -13.03
CA ILE A 111 11.56 3.31 -12.99
C ILE A 111 11.91 2.97 -11.54
N GLY A 112 12.16 3.99 -10.71
CA GLY A 112 12.48 3.81 -9.30
C GLY A 112 11.37 3.11 -8.52
N MET A 113 10.12 3.56 -8.67
CA MET A 113 8.94 2.95 -8.05
C MET A 113 8.77 1.49 -8.48
N PHE A 114 8.96 1.17 -9.76
CA PHE A 114 8.93 -0.21 -10.25
C PHE A 114 10.00 -1.08 -9.57
N LEU A 115 11.25 -0.61 -9.51
CA LEU A 115 12.35 -1.35 -8.88
C LEU A 115 12.12 -1.54 -7.38
N VAL A 116 11.60 -0.52 -6.68
CA VAL A 116 11.23 -0.60 -5.27
C VAL A 116 10.09 -1.59 -5.06
N ALA A 117 9.02 -1.51 -5.86
CA ALA A 117 7.89 -2.45 -5.80
C ALA A 117 8.32 -3.90 -6.06
N PHE A 118 9.16 -4.11 -7.07
CA PHE A 118 9.73 -5.41 -7.41
C PHE A 118 10.60 -5.96 -6.27
N GLY A 119 11.49 -5.13 -5.73
CA GLY A 119 12.38 -5.46 -4.63
C GLY A 119 11.63 -5.82 -3.34
N THR A 120 10.79 -4.92 -2.82
CA THR A 120 10.01 -5.16 -1.60
C THR A 120 9.05 -6.33 -1.75
N GLY A 121 8.38 -6.45 -2.90
CA GLY A 121 7.46 -7.55 -3.15
C GLY A 121 8.17 -8.90 -3.14
N GLY A 122 9.35 -9.00 -3.74
CA GLY A 122 10.14 -10.24 -3.76
C GLY A 122 10.61 -10.72 -2.37
N ILE A 123 10.89 -9.81 -1.43
CA ILE A 123 11.40 -10.16 -0.10
C ILE A 123 10.30 -10.41 0.94
N LYS A 124 9.14 -9.77 0.83
CA LYS A 124 8.00 -9.88 1.78
C LYS A 124 7.62 -11.34 2.15
N PRO A 125 7.42 -12.27 1.20
CA PRO A 125 7.04 -13.65 1.55
C PRO A 125 8.21 -14.45 2.15
N CYS A 126 9.45 -13.99 1.95
CA CYS A 126 10.65 -14.71 2.32
C CYS A 126 11.13 -14.37 3.74
N VAL A 127 11.09 -13.10 4.14
CA VAL A 127 11.66 -12.65 5.43
C VAL A 127 10.83 -13.16 6.61
N SER A 128 9.50 -13.05 6.54
CA SER A 128 8.58 -13.49 7.60
C SER A 128 8.68 -15.00 7.83
N THR A 129 8.76 -15.78 6.75
CA THR A 129 8.91 -17.24 6.83
C THR A 129 10.33 -17.64 7.24
N ASN A 130 11.35 -16.82 6.97
CA ASN A 130 12.73 -17.07 7.43
C ASN A 130 12.86 -16.94 8.95
N VAL A 131 12.02 -16.16 9.65
CA VAL A 131 11.97 -16.13 11.13
C VAL A 131 11.60 -17.51 11.68
N GLY A 132 10.52 -18.10 11.16
CA GLY A 132 10.04 -19.40 11.62
C GLY A 132 11.05 -20.53 11.42
N ASP A 133 11.76 -20.52 10.29
CA ASP A 133 12.78 -21.53 9.96
C ASP A 133 13.97 -21.57 10.94
N GLN A 134 14.18 -20.53 11.75
CA GLN A 134 15.28 -20.50 12.72
C GLN A 134 15.04 -21.40 13.94
N PHE A 135 13.81 -21.88 14.11
CA PHE A 135 13.40 -22.65 15.28
C PHE A 135 13.28 -24.14 14.95
N THR A 136 13.61 -24.95 15.93
CA THR A 136 13.41 -26.40 15.92
C THR A 136 12.45 -26.78 17.05
N SER A 137 12.04 -28.05 17.14
CA SER A 137 11.14 -28.52 18.19
C SER A 137 11.65 -28.23 19.62
N SER A 138 12.98 -28.08 19.82
CA SER A 138 13.55 -27.78 21.14
C SER A 138 13.33 -26.35 21.61
N ASN A 139 13.18 -25.38 20.71
CA ASN A 139 13.01 -23.96 21.02
C ASN A 139 11.74 -23.35 20.42
N ALA A 140 10.80 -24.17 19.93
CA ALA A 140 9.55 -23.73 19.31
C ALA A 140 8.69 -22.81 20.20
N HIS A 141 8.73 -22.99 21.52
CA HIS A 141 8.04 -22.11 22.48
C HIS A 141 8.55 -20.65 22.47
N LEU A 142 9.70 -20.37 21.85
CA LEU A 142 10.24 -19.01 21.70
C LEU A 142 9.80 -18.32 20.40
N ILE A 143 9.11 -19.02 19.50
CA ILE A 143 8.66 -18.48 18.20
C ILE A 143 7.77 -17.26 18.42
N GLU A 144 6.77 -17.34 19.30
CA GLU A 144 5.86 -16.23 19.59
C GLU A 144 6.59 -14.98 20.08
N ARG A 145 7.61 -15.17 20.93
CA ARG A 145 8.47 -14.08 21.42
C ARG A 145 9.29 -13.47 20.30
N ALA A 146 9.80 -14.26 19.36
CA ALA A 146 10.54 -13.75 18.20
C ALA A 146 9.64 -12.97 17.24
N PHE A 147 8.42 -13.46 16.97
CA PHE A 147 7.42 -12.72 16.22
C PHE A 147 6.98 -11.42 16.93
N SER A 148 6.97 -11.40 18.26
CA SER A 148 6.72 -10.17 19.02
C SER A 148 7.83 -9.12 18.78
N TYR A 149 9.11 -9.53 18.77
CA TYR A 149 10.22 -8.63 18.42
C TYR A 149 10.14 -8.15 16.97
N PHE A 150 9.79 -9.04 16.05
CA PHE A 150 9.56 -8.71 14.65
C PHE A 150 8.45 -7.66 14.51
N TYR A 151 7.35 -7.82 15.25
CA TYR A 151 6.22 -6.90 15.26
C TYR A 151 6.58 -5.52 15.82
N ILE A 152 7.37 -5.47 16.89
CA ILE A 152 7.90 -4.20 17.43
C ILE A 152 8.78 -3.51 16.38
N ALA A 153 9.65 -4.25 15.68
CA ALA A 153 10.51 -3.70 14.64
C ALA A 153 9.72 -3.09 13.48
N ILE A 154 8.62 -3.73 13.06
CA ILE A 154 7.73 -3.19 12.02
C ILE A 154 7.15 -1.84 12.44
N ASN A 155 6.54 -1.78 13.62
CA ASN A 155 5.86 -0.56 14.10
C ASN A 155 6.85 0.57 14.41
N ALA A 156 8.02 0.24 14.95
CA ALA A 156 9.06 1.23 15.21
C ALA A 156 9.63 1.78 13.89
N GLY A 157 9.97 0.90 12.94
CA GLY A 157 10.48 1.32 11.63
C GLY A 157 9.48 2.21 10.89
N SER A 158 8.20 1.81 10.84
CA SER A 158 7.14 2.59 10.20
C SER A 158 6.93 3.94 10.87
N SER A 159 6.70 3.98 12.18
CA SER A 159 6.39 5.22 12.91
C SER A 159 7.52 6.25 12.83
N ILE A 160 8.78 5.80 12.98
CA ILE A 160 9.94 6.68 12.89
C ILE A 160 10.07 7.23 11.47
N SER A 161 9.94 6.38 10.44
CA SER A 161 10.06 6.83 9.05
C SER A 161 8.96 7.80 8.62
N ILE A 162 7.70 7.54 9.00
CA ILE A 162 6.55 8.42 8.73
C ILE A 162 6.72 9.77 9.43
N TYR A 163 7.35 9.81 10.59
CA TYR A 163 7.65 11.07 11.28
C TYR A 163 8.76 11.87 10.56
N PHE A 164 9.93 11.25 10.33
CA PHE A 164 11.12 11.96 9.88
C PHE A 164 11.21 12.21 8.37
N CYS A 165 10.73 11.30 7.52
CA CYS A 165 10.85 11.46 6.06
C CYS A 165 10.09 12.70 5.55
N PRO A 166 8.85 13.00 6.00
CA PRO A 166 8.17 14.22 5.62
C PRO A 166 8.90 15.50 6.05
N GLU A 167 9.53 15.50 7.23
CA GLU A 167 10.34 16.64 7.71
C GLU A 167 11.52 16.91 6.79
N LEU A 168 12.21 15.85 6.34
CA LEU A 168 13.30 15.97 5.37
C LEU A 168 12.81 16.50 4.02
N LEU A 169 11.63 16.08 3.58
CA LEU A 169 11.06 16.54 2.31
C LEU A 169 10.66 18.02 2.38
N ALA A 170 10.06 18.45 3.49
CA ALA A 170 9.60 19.83 3.71
C ALA A 170 10.74 20.80 4.01
N SER A 171 11.89 20.32 4.50
CA SER A 171 13.04 21.16 4.82
C SER A 171 13.66 21.80 3.56
N PRO A 172 13.85 23.13 3.54
CA PRO A 172 14.55 23.83 2.46
C PRO A 172 16.02 23.40 2.27
N GLU A 173 16.66 22.87 3.31
CA GLU A 173 18.08 22.47 3.28
C GLU A 173 18.28 21.08 2.65
N TYR A 174 17.32 20.17 2.85
CA TYR A 174 17.43 18.77 2.46
C TYR A 174 16.66 18.47 1.16
N GLY A 175 15.34 18.70 1.16
CA GLY A 175 14.47 18.41 0.02
C GLY A 175 14.45 16.93 -0.40
N PRO A 176 14.00 16.62 -1.64
CA PRO A 176 13.68 15.25 -2.07
C PRO A 176 14.86 14.29 -2.03
N LYS A 177 16.05 14.76 -2.38
CA LYS A 177 17.26 13.92 -2.47
C LYS A 177 17.55 13.20 -1.16
N TYR A 178 17.48 13.92 -0.04
CA TYR A 178 17.74 13.34 1.28
C TYR A 178 16.50 12.64 1.85
N ALA A 179 15.30 13.16 1.56
CA ALA A 179 14.05 12.53 1.99
C ALA A 179 13.88 11.10 1.43
N PHE A 180 14.27 10.86 0.17
CA PHE A 180 14.32 9.51 -0.43
C PHE A 180 15.66 8.80 -0.19
N GLY A 181 16.75 9.54 -0.03
CA GLY A 181 18.08 9.01 0.25
C GLY A 181 18.17 8.30 1.60
N LEU A 182 17.50 8.81 2.65
CA LEU A 182 17.47 8.17 3.97
C LEU A 182 16.78 6.78 3.94
N PRO A 183 15.58 6.61 3.38
CA PRO A 183 15.01 5.29 3.08
C PRO A 183 15.95 4.37 2.30
N GLY A 184 16.64 4.88 1.27
CA GLY A 184 17.62 4.11 0.50
C GLY A 184 18.82 3.64 1.34
N ALA A 185 19.36 4.51 2.18
CA ALA A 185 20.44 4.17 3.11
C ALA A 185 19.98 3.13 4.16
N MET A 186 18.76 3.25 4.68
CA MET A 186 18.18 2.25 5.58
C MET A 186 17.97 0.91 4.89
N MET A 187 17.53 0.88 3.63
CA MET A 187 17.43 -0.36 2.87
C MET A 187 18.80 -1.01 2.60
N ALA A 188 19.82 -0.20 2.32
CA ALA A 188 21.19 -0.68 2.19
C ALA A 188 21.71 -1.28 3.51
N LEU A 189 21.41 -0.62 4.64
CA LEU A 189 21.71 -1.13 5.97
C LEU A 189 20.97 -2.45 6.26
N ALA A 190 19.68 -2.55 5.93
CA ALA A 190 18.89 -3.77 6.07
C ALA A 190 19.57 -4.95 5.34
N THR A 191 19.94 -4.71 4.07
CA THR A 191 20.62 -5.68 3.21
C THR A 191 21.95 -6.13 3.79
N LEU A 192 22.77 -5.17 4.27
CA LEU A 192 24.05 -5.45 4.90
C LEU A 192 23.89 -6.28 6.17
N VAL A 193 22.98 -5.88 7.06
CA VAL A 193 22.71 -6.59 8.33
C VAL A 193 22.25 -8.01 8.05
N PHE A 194 21.34 -8.21 7.10
CA PHE A 194 20.91 -9.54 6.71
C PHE A 194 22.07 -10.37 6.17
N TRP A 195 22.92 -9.80 5.31
CA TRP A 195 24.11 -10.47 4.78
C TRP A 195 25.14 -10.84 5.87
N LEU A 196 25.29 -10.04 6.92
CA LEU A 196 26.14 -10.36 8.07
C LEU A 196 25.64 -11.59 8.84
N GLY A 197 24.33 -11.85 8.82
CA GLY A 197 23.71 -13.05 9.42
C GLY A 197 23.90 -14.34 8.63
N ARG A 198 24.45 -14.31 7.41
CA ARG A 198 24.48 -15.45 6.46
C ARG A 198 25.04 -16.77 6.99
N LYS A 199 25.98 -16.74 7.93
CA LYS A 199 26.61 -17.94 8.51
C LYS A 199 25.84 -18.48 9.72
N LYS A 200 24.81 -17.76 10.18
CA LYS A 200 24.01 -18.07 11.37
C LYS A 200 22.59 -18.52 11.04
N PHE A 201 22.12 -18.30 9.81
CA PHE A 201 20.77 -18.67 9.41
C PHE A 201 20.63 -20.18 9.23
N ALA A 202 19.53 -20.72 9.74
CA ALA A 202 19.01 -22.00 9.28
C ALA A 202 18.61 -21.86 7.80
N VAL A 203 19.01 -22.81 6.97
CA VAL A 203 18.74 -22.81 5.53
C VAL A 203 17.82 -23.96 5.20
N VAL A 204 16.59 -23.64 4.81
CA VAL A 204 15.71 -24.59 4.15
C VAL A 204 16.11 -24.66 2.67
N PRO A 205 16.49 -25.84 2.14
CA PRO A 205 16.86 -25.98 0.74
C PRO A 205 15.71 -25.62 -0.19
N ALA A 206 16.03 -25.01 -1.34
CA ALA A 206 15.07 -24.84 -2.42
C ALA A 206 14.64 -26.21 -2.97
N ALA A 207 13.42 -26.31 -3.49
CA ALA A 207 12.93 -27.53 -4.12
C ALA A 207 13.84 -27.99 -5.27
N MET A 208 14.49 -27.04 -5.95
CA MET A 208 15.48 -27.27 -6.99
C MET A 208 16.84 -26.65 -6.63
N PRO A 209 17.75 -27.39 -5.98
CA PRO A 209 19.06 -26.87 -5.57
C PRO A 209 19.98 -26.44 -6.73
N LYS A 210 19.79 -27.00 -7.93
CA LYS A 210 20.60 -26.71 -9.13
C LYS A 210 19.69 -26.33 -10.31
N PRO A 211 19.17 -25.09 -10.34
CA PRO A 211 18.13 -24.72 -11.29
C PRO A 211 18.57 -24.58 -12.74
N GLY A 212 19.87 -24.38 -13.01
CA GLY A 212 20.38 -24.27 -14.38
C GLY A 212 19.59 -23.25 -15.22
N LEU A 213 19.07 -23.69 -16.37
CA LEU A 213 18.25 -22.87 -17.26
C LEU A 213 16.79 -22.68 -16.82
N ALA A 214 16.31 -23.40 -15.79
CA ALA A 214 14.92 -23.32 -15.36
C ALA A 214 14.56 -21.96 -14.75
N LEU A 215 15.44 -21.38 -13.93
CA LEU A 215 15.24 -20.04 -13.35
C LEU A 215 15.19 -18.94 -14.43
N PRO A 216 16.17 -18.81 -15.34
CA PRO A 216 16.10 -17.79 -16.38
C PRO A 216 14.93 -18.02 -17.34
N ALA A 217 14.57 -19.27 -17.65
CA ALA A 217 13.38 -19.55 -18.46
C ALA A 217 12.08 -19.13 -17.76
N PHE A 218 11.96 -19.40 -16.46
CA PHE A 218 10.82 -18.96 -15.65
C PHE A 218 10.72 -17.42 -15.61
N LEU A 219 11.84 -16.73 -15.36
CA LEU A 219 11.88 -15.27 -15.36
C LEU A 219 11.55 -14.70 -16.74
N LEU A 220 12.05 -15.31 -17.83
CA LEU A 220 11.74 -14.89 -19.20
C LEU A 220 10.23 -14.94 -19.46
N VAL A 221 9.56 -16.04 -19.10
CA VAL A 221 8.10 -16.18 -19.26
C VAL A 221 7.36 -15.14 -18.41
N PHE A 222 7.79 -14.94 -17.16
CA PHE A 222 7.17 -13.97 -16.26
C PHE A 222 7.30 -12.53 -16.79
N PHE A 223 8.50 -12.12 -17.23
CA PHE A 223 8.71 -10.80 -17.82
C PHE A 223 8.05 -10.65 -19.18
N ALA A 224 7.89 -11.72 -19.97
CA ALA A 224 7.10 -11.67 -21.20
C ALA A 224 5.62 -11.40 -20.91
N VAL A 225 5.05 -11.99 -19.85
CA VAL A 225 3.69 -11.69 -19.37
C VAL A 225 3.57 -10.22 -18.95
N LEU A 226 4.55 -9.69 -18.21
CA LEU A 226 4.56 -8.27 -17.83
C LEU A 226 4.69 -7.35 -19.04
N ALA A 227 5.57 -7.67 -19.99
CA ALA A 227 5.75 -6.89 -21.21
C ALA A 227 4.48 -6.88 -22.06
N PHE A 228 3.81 -8.04 -22.20
CA PHE A 228 2.53 -8.14 -22.87
C PHE A 228 1.44 -7.32 -22.14
N THR A 229 1.40 -7.38 -20.80
CA THR A 229 0.48 -6.57 -19.99
C THR A 229 0.73 -5.07 -20.18
N ALA A 230 2.00 -4.64 -20.17
CA ALA A 230 2.38 -3.25 -20.41
C ALA A 230 2.01 -2.79 -21.83
N TRP A 231 2.18 -3.67 -22.82
CA TRP A 231 1.74 -3.40 -24.18
C TRP A 231 0.22 -3.25 -24.28
N VAL A 232 -0.56 -4.13 -23.64
CA VAL A 232 -2.02 -4.03 -23.57
C VAL A 232 -2.46 -2.75 -22.86
N PHE A 233 -1.80 -2.38 -21.77
CA PHE A 233 -2.03 -1.11 -21.08
C PHE A 233 -1.84 0.08 -22.03
N MET A 234 -0.77 0.09 -22.83
CA MET A 234 -0.52 1.18 -23.78
C MET A 234 -1.56 1.27 -24.90
N ILE A 235 -1.97 0.14 -25.50
CA ILE A 235 -2.94 0.15 -26.62
C ILE A 235 -4.40 0.33 -26.18
N SER A 236 -4.72 0.04 -24.91
CA SER A 236 -6.05 0.23 -24.34
C SER A 236 -6.30 1.66 -23.84
N GLY A 237 -5.44 2.61 -24.21
CA GLY A 237 -5.54 4.00 -23.72
C GLY A 237 -5.19 4.14 -22.25
N ARG A 238 -4.29 3.28 -21.72
CA ARG A 238 -3.86 3.24 -20.31
C ARG A 238 -4.97 2.81 -19.34
N ASP A 239 -5.84 1.90 -19.77
CA ASP A 239 -6.87 1.32 -18.90
C ASP A 239 -6.26 0.32 -17.90
N ILE A 240 -6.30 0.70 -16.62
CA ILE A 240 -5.73 -0.07 -15.51
C ILE A 240 -6.51 -1.37 -15.25
N LEU A 241 -7.84 -1.39 -15.43
CA LEU A 241 -8.66 -2.58 -15.23
C LEU A 241 -8.39 -3.60 -16.34
N VAL A 242 -8.28 -3.15 -17.59
CA VAL A 242 -7.92 -4.00 -18.72
C VAL A 242 -6.51 -4.57 -18.53
N ALA A 243 -5.54 -3.75 -18.11
CA ALA A 243 -4.18 -4.23 -17.81
C ALA A 243 -4.17 -5.26 -16.67
N THR A 244 -4.89 -5.01 -15.57
CA THR A 244 -4.97 -5.93 -14.43
C THR A 244 -5.63 -7.25 -14.83
N GLY A 245 -6.75 -7.18 -15.55
CA GLY A 245 -7.44 -8.36 -16.07
C GLY A 245 -6.56 -9.17 -17.03
N THR A 246 -5.79 -8.48 -17.88
CA THR A 246 -4.82 -9.09 -18.78
C THR A 246 -3.71 -9.81 -18.01
N LEU A 247 -3.13 -9.17 -17.00
CA LEU A 247 -2.08 -9.77 -16.16
C LEU A 247 -2.56 -11.05 -15.48
N LEU A 248 -3.71 -10.98 -14.79
CA LEU A 248 -4.26 -12.14 -14.08
C LEU A 248 -4.70 -13.24 -15.05
N GLY A 249 -5.36 -12.87 -16.15
CA GLY A 249 -5.82 -13.80 -17.18
C GLY A 249 -4.68 -14.50 -17.90
N THR A 250 -3.60 -13.79 -18.22
CA THR A 250 -2.42 -14.37 -18.88
C THR A 250 -1.61 -15.24 -17.92
N LEU A 251 -1.45 -14.87 -16.65
CA LEU A 251 -0.82 -15.74 -15.65
C LEU A 251 -1.59 -17.05 -15.47
N ALA A 252 -2.92 -16.98 -15.33
CA ALA A 252 -3.78 -18.15 -15.25
C ALA A 252 -3.71 -18.98 -16.55
N GLY A 253 -3.76 -18.32 -17.71
CA GLY A 253 -3.67 -18.95 -19.03
C GLY A 253 -2.35 -19.68 -19.23
N VAL A 254 -1.22 -19.08 -18.84
CA VAL A 254 0.11 -19.71 -18.87
C VAL A 254 0.13 -20.94 -17.96
N ALA A 255 -0.36 -20.83 -16.72
CA ALA A 255 -0.42 -21.99 -15.82
C ALA A 255 -1.25 -23.15 -16.41
N VAL A 256 -2.42 -22.85 -16.99
CA VAL A 256 -3.28 -23.85 -17.65
C VAL A 256 -2.62 -24.44 -18.88
N LEU A 257 -2.00 -23.61 -19.73
CA LEU A 257 -1.28 -24.05 -20.94
C LEU A 257 -0.18 -25.04 -20.56
N PHE A 258 0.65 -24.70 -19.59
CA PHE A 258 1.73 -25.57 -19.13
C PHE A 258 1.20 -26.88 -18.54
N LEU A 259 0.11 -26.86 -17.76
CA LEU A 259 -0.44 -28.07 -17.14
C LEU A 259 -1.19 -28.98 -18.13
N LYS A 260 -1.87 -28.42 -19.14
CA LYS A 260 -2.75 -29.17 -20.05
C LYS A 260 -2.10 -29.58 -21.38
N THR A 261 -0.95 -29.04 -21.73
CA THR A 261 -0.26 -29.34 -23.01
C THR A 261 1.03 -30.13 -22.79
N GLY A 262 1.70 -30.50 -23.90
CA GLY A 262 3.02 -31.14 -23.85
C GLY A 262 4.11 -30.30 -23.17
N LEU A 263 3.88 -28.99 -23.01
CA LEU A 263 4.79 -28.07 -22.30
C LEU A 263 5.00 -28.44 -20.83
N ARG A 264 4.11 -29.25 -20.23
CA ARG A 264 4.31 -29.78 -18.87
C ARG A 264 5.63 -30.52 -18.70
N ASN A 265 6.15 -31.12 -19.77
CA ASN A 265 7.41 -31.88 -19.75
C ASN A 265 8.64 -30.95 -19.77
N ALA A 266 8.46 -29.68 -20.12
CA ALA A 266 9.50 -28.65 -19.99
C ALA A 266 9.59 -28.09 -18.57
N LEU A 267 8.57 -28.33 -17.73
CA LEU A 267 8.63 -27.98 -16.32
C LEU A 267 9.46 -29.01 -15.54
N PRO A 268 10.25 -28.56 -14.57
CA PRO A 268 10.82 -29.45 -13.60
C PRO A 268 9.81 -30.38 -12.91
N PRO A 269 10.20 -31.61 -12.54
CA PRO A 269 9.31 -32.56 -11.87
C PRO A 269 8.69 -32.01 -10.57
N GLU A 270 9.49 -31.34 -9.74
CA GLU A 270 9.04 -30.78 -8.46
C GLU A 270 8.05 -29.63 -8.65
N LEU A 271 8.36 -28.71 -9.58
CA LEU A 271 7.47 -27.60 -9.93
C LEU A 271 6.16 -28.10 -10.53
N ARG A 272 6.25 -29.09 -11.42
CA ARG A 272 5.09 -29.73 -12.03
C ARG A 272 4.21 -30.38 -10.97
N ALA A 273 4.79 -31.19 -10.07
CA ALA A 273 4.05 -31.85 -9.00
C ALA A 273 3.35 -30.84 -8.07
N TRP A 274 4.04 -29.74 -7.76
CA TRP A 274 3.45 -28.66 -6.95
C TRP A 274 2.30 -27.95 -7.67
N LEU A 275 2.46 -27.60 -8.95
CA LEU A 275 1.42 -26.97 -9.76
C LEU A 275 0.20 -27.89 -9.93
N GLU A 276 0.43 -29.18 -10.22
CA GLU A 276 -0.65 -30.17 -10.34
C GLU A 276 -1.43 -30.29 -9.02
N ARG A 277 -0.76 -30.41 -7.87
CA ARG A 277 -1.42 -30.49 -6.55
C ARG A 277 -2.16 -29.21 -6.15
N SER A 278 -1.65 -28.05 -6.55
CA SER A 278 -2.19 -26.75 -6.11
C SER A 278 -3.30 -26.23 -7.02
N LEU A 279 -3.23 -26.52 -8.33
CA LEU A 279 -4.12 -25.98 -9.35
C LEU A 279 -5.05 -27.02 -9.98
N THR A 280 -5.14 -28.23 -9.41
CA THR A 280 -6.12 -29.24 -9.83
C THR A 280 -6.87 -29.83 -8.62
N GLY A 281 -7.98 -30.53 -8.90
CA GLY A 281 -8.73 -31.27 -7.89
C GLY A 281 -9.15 -30.44 -6.67
N GLU A 282 -8.80 -30.94 -5.48
CA GLU A 282 -9.11 -30.31 -4.20
C GLU A 282 -8.38 -28.98 -4.00
N GLY A 283 -7.10 -28.88 -4.40
CA GLY A 283 -6.30 -27.66 -4.28
C GLY A 283 -6.94 -26.48 -5.02
N LEU A 284 -7.40 -26.70 -6.26
CA LEU A 284 -8.09 -25.67 -7.03
C LEU A 284 -9.41 -25.25 -6.38
N ARG A 285 -10.13 -26.17 -5.74
CA ARG A 285 -11.37 -25.87 -5.02
C ARG A 285 -11.11 -25.00 -3.80
N ILE A 286 -10.04 -25.26 -3.05
CA ILE A 286 -9.61 -24.46 -1.89
C ILE A 286 -9.21 -23.05 -2.36
N VAL A 287 -8.39 -22.96 -3.41
CA VAL A 287 -7.98 -21.69 -4.01
C VAL A 287 -9.20 -20.89 -4.47
N GLY A 288 -10.13 -21.50 -5.22
CA GLY A 288 -11.34 -20.82 -5.70
C GLY A 288 -12.24 -20.31 -4.57
N LYS A 289 -12.40 -21.09 -3.50
CA LYS A 289 -13.12 -20.63 -2.29
C LYS A 289 -12.45 -19.41 -1.65
N LEU A 290 -11.13 -19.43 -1.49
CA LEU A 290 -10.40 -18.33 -0.85
C LEU A 290 -10.34 -17.09 -1.74
N LEU A 291 -10.20 -17.24 -3.06
CA LEU A 291 -10.27 -16.13 -4.01
C LEU A 291 -11.62 -15.39 -3.93
N GLY A 292 -12.72 -16.10 -3.69
CA GLY A 292 -14.03 -15.50 -3.44
C GLY A 292 -14.01 -14.55 -2.23
N LEU A 293 -13.40 -14.98 -1.11
CA LEU A 293 -13.22 -14.14 0.08
C LEU A 293 -12.29 -12.95 -0.23
N TYR A 294 -11.19 -13.19 -0.94
CA TYR A 294 -10.17 -12.18 -1.25
C TYR A 294 -10.68 -11.08 -2.17
N LEU A 295 -11.67 -11.35 -3.02
CA LEU A 295 -12.32 -10.31 -3.80
C LEU A 295 -13.01 -9.27 -2.89
N PHE A 296 -13.69 -9.69 -1.83
CA PHE A 296 -14.28 -8.77 -0.86
C PHE A 296 -13.22 -8.04 -0.04
N VAL A 297 -12.17 -8.75 0.37
CA VAL A 297 -11.02 -8.16 1.09
C VAL A 297 -10.28 -7.13 0.21
N ALA A 298 -10.28 -7.28 -1.12
CA ALA A 298 -9.71 -6.30 -2.03
C ALA A 298 -10.43 -4.94 -1.94
N PHE A 299 -11.76 -4.91 -1.78
CA PHE A 299 -12.49 -3.66 -1.53
C PHE A 299 -12.07 -3.01 -0.21
N PHE A 300 -11.88 -3.79 0.85
CA PHE A 300 -11.33 -3.27 2.11
C PHE A 300 -9.96 -2.61 1.90
N TRP A 301 -9.05 -3.26 1.17
CA TRP A 301 -7.73 -2.70 0.88
C TRP A 301 -7.81 -1.44 0.01
N SER A 302 -8.75 -1.37 -0.91
CA SER A 302 -8.99 -0.16 -1.71
C SER A 302 -9.30 1.06 -0.84
N LEU A 303 -10.05 0.89 0.26
CA LEU A 303 -10.33 1.95 1.23
C LEU A 303 -9.15 2.20 2.16
N TRP A 304 -8.61 1.14 2.77
CA TRP A 304 -7.52 1.25 3.75
C TRP A 304 -6.28 1.92 3.15
N ASP A 305 -5.89 1.58 1.93
CA ASP A 305 -4.67 2.16 1.34
C ASP A 305 -4.81 3.64 0.95
N GLN A 306 -6.02 4.19 0.90
CA GLN A 306 -6.23 5.63 0.70
C GLN A 306 -5.81 6.46 1.93
N SER A 307 -5.81 5.85 3.13
CA SER A 307 -5.30 6.49 4.34
C SER A 307 -3.79 6.37 4.49
N ASN A 308 -3.12 5.58 3.67
CA ASN A 308 -1.68 5.30 3.81
C ASN A 308 -0.87 6.12 2.79
N GLY A 309 -0.77 7.43 3.01
CA GLY A 309 0.03 8.34 2.19
C GLY A 309 -0.60 8.70 0.86
N ASN A 310 -1.94 8.73 0.79
CA ASN A 310 -2.70 9.03 -0.43
C ASN A 310 -3.81 10.06 -0.18
N SER A 311 -5.06 9.82 -0.58
CA SER A 311 -6.15 10.81 -0.56
C SER A 311 -6.38 11.48 0.80
N TRP A 312 -6.21 10.77 1.92
CA TRP A 312 -6.35 11.37 3.25
C TRP A 312 -5.21 12.34 3.57
N THR A 313 -4.00 12.03 3.11
CA THR A 313 -2.85 12.93 3.21
C THR A 313 -3.05 14.17 2.34
N ILE A 314 -3.61 14.02 1.13
CA ILE A 314 -3.96 15.15 0.26
C ILE A 314 -5.00 16.06 0.94
N GLN A 315 -6.06 15.50 1.52
CA GLN A 315 -7.05 16.27 2.29
C GLN A 315 -6.40 17.06 3.44
N ALA A 316 -5.47 16.44 4.17
CA ALA A 316 -4.76 17.05 5.29
C ALA A 316 -3.83 18.23 4.89
N GLN A 317 -3.48 18.37 3.60
CA GLN A 317 -2.70 19.51 3.10
C GLN A 317 -3.46 20.84 3.20
N SER A 318 -4.79 20.83 3.20
CA SER A 318 -5.58 22.08 3.26
C SER A 318 -5.24 22.93 4.48
N ALA A 319 -5.10 24.25 4.32
CA ALA A 319 -4.89 25.17 5.42
C ALA A 319 -6.10 25.26 6.38
N LEU A 320 -7.29 24.82 5.92
CA LEU A 320 -8.47 24.72 6.77
C LEU A 320 -8.44 23.51 7.71
N MET A 321 -7.55 22.54 7.48
CA MET A 321 -7.28 21.48 8.47
C MET A 321 -6.33 22.01 9.54
N ASP A 322 -6.84 22.20 10.76
CA ASP A 322 -6.04 22.57 11.92
C ASP A 322 -5.18 21.39 12.36
N LYS A 323 -3.88 21.52 12.10
CA LYS A 323 -2.83 20.53 12.33
C LYS A 323 -2.18 20.62 13.72
N ARG A 324 -2.60 21.57 14.56
CA ARG A 324 -2.07 21.74 15.93
C ARG A 324 -2.82 20.86 16.92
N LEU A 325 -2.43 19.59 16.98
CA LEU A 325 -3.10 18.56 17.79
C LEU A 325 -3.31 18.96 19.25
N PHE A 326 -2.31 19.63 19.84
CA PHE A 326 -2.32 20.00 21.25
C PHE A 326 -2.54 21.50 21.47
N GLY A 327 -3.10 22.21 20.48
CA GLY A 327 -3.37 23.65 20.60
C GLY A 327 -4.25 24.02 21.80
N PHE A 328 -5.08 23.09 22.29
CA PHE A 328 -5.87 23.26 23.52
C PHE A 328 -5.03 23.37 24.80
N LEU A 329 -3.74 23.00 24.76
CA LEU A 329 -2.78 23.17 25.86
C LEU A 329 -2.07 24.54 25.81
N ALA A 330 -2.42 25.42 24.87
CA ALA A 330 -1.84 26.75 24.81
C ALA A 330 -2.07 27.51 26.13
N GLY A 331 -0.97 27.99 26.73
CA GLY A 331 -1.00 28.69 28.02
C GLY A 331 -0.87 27.79 29.26
N VAL A 332 -0.77 26.46 29.11
CA VAL A 332 -0.43 25.56 30.22
C VAL A 332 1.09 25.56 30.43
N PRO A 333 1.61 25.97 31.60
CA PRO A 333 3.05 26.01 31.86
C PRO A 333 3.68 24.63 31.68
N GLY A 334 4.76 24.56 30.88
CA GLY A 334 5.50 23.33 30.60
C GLY A 334 5.01 22.52 29.40
N PHE A 335 3.95 22.96 28.70
CA PHE A 335 3.43 22.30 27.49
C PHE A 335 3.50 23.20 26.25
N GLU A 336 4.28 24.29 26.28
CA GLU A 336 4.32 25.30 25.23
C GLU A 336 4.82 24.71 23.89
N SER A 337 5.85 23.87 23.93
CA SER A 337 6.39 23.20 22.73
C SER A 337 5.38 22.24 22.11
N LEU A 338 4.63 21.51 22.94
CA LEU A 338 3.61 20.58 22.49
C LEU A 338 2.40 21.32 21.91
N ALA A 339 1.98 22.42 22.55
CA ALA A 339 0.87 23.26 22.08
C ALA A 339 1.18 23.98 20.77
N ALA A 340 2.45 24.33 20.54
CA ALA A 340 2.92 24.96 19.30
C ALA A 340 3.26 23.96 18.19
N TYR A 341 3.32 22.65 18.48
CA TYR A 341 3.65 21.64 17.49
C TYR A 341 2.57 21.56 16.41
N GLU A 342 2.99 21.82 15.17
CA GLU A 342 2.15 21.67 13.98
C GLU A 342 2.63 20.45 13.19
N MET A 343 1.74 19.47 13.06
CA MET A 343 2.02 18.21 12.39
C MET A 343 1.99 18.36 10.87
N LEU A 344 2.93 17.74 10.15
CA LEU A 344 2.87 17.62 8.69
C LEU A 344 1.74 16.67 8.26
N PRO A 345 1.05 16.92 7.13
CA PRO A 345 -0.08 16.10 6.67
C PRO A 345 0.19 14.59 6.61
N ALA A 346 1.39 14.18 6.21
CA ALA A 346 1.75 12.77 6.10
C ALA A 346 1.94 12.07 7.46
N GLN A 347 2.31 12.82 8.52
CA GLN A 347 2.65 12.27 9.84
C GLN A 347 1.42 11.70 10.58
N VAL A 348 0.20 12.08 10.18
CA VAL A 348 -1.03 11.53 10.76
C VAL A 348 -1.07 10.00 10.70
N GLN A 349 -0.39 9.39 9.73
CA GLN A 349 -0.34 7.93 9.57
C GLN A 349 0.31 7.20 10.76
N VAL A 350 1.13 7.88 11.58
CA VAL A 350 1.74 7.28 12.79
C VAL A 350 0.67 6.73 13.73
N VAL A 351 -0.52 7.34 13.77
CA VAL A 351 -1.58 6.92 14.71
C VAL A 351 -2.10 5.52 14.43
N ASN A 352 -2.00 5.00 13.20
CA ASN A 352 -2.47 3.64 12.89
C ASN A 352 -1.70 2.58 13.70
N GLY A 353 -0.38 2.67 13.79
CA GLY A 353 0.43 1.72 14.57
C GLY A 353 0.09 1.77 16.06
N ILE A 354 -0.14 2.97 16.60
CA ILE A 354 -0.59 3.17 17.99
C ILE A 354 -1.96 2.52 18.21
N PHE A 355 -2.90 2.76 17.29
CA PHE A 355 -4.23 2.18 17.39
C PHE A 355 -4.23 0.66 17.26
N ILE A 356 -3.37 0.03 16.44
CA ILE A 356 -3.31 -1.44 16.41
C ILE A 356 -2.88 -1.99 17.77
N ILE A 357 -1.82 -1.43 18.36
CA ILE A 357 -1.31 -1.87 19.67
C ILE A 357 -2.40 -1.74 20.75
N LEU A 358 -3.20 -0.68 20.69
CA LEU A 358 -4.30 -0.43 21.64
C LEU A 358 -5.53 -1.31 21.36
N LEU A 359 -5.97 -1.39 20.10
CA LEU A 359 -7.24 -2.00 19.72
C LEU A 359 -7.16 -3.52 19.71
N VAL A 360 -6.03 -4.15 19.37
CA VAL A 360 -5.95 -5.63 19.36
C VAL A 360 -6.29 -6.25 20.73
N PRO A 361 -5.72 -5.78 21.87
CA PRO A 361 -6.13 -6.25 23.19
C PRO A 361 -7.60 -5.91 23.52
N ILE A 362 -8.07 -4.70 23.19
CA ILE A 362 -9.45 -4.28 23.44
C ILE A 362 -10.44 -5.18 22.71
N PHE A 363 -10.17 -5.50 21.45
CA PHE A 363 -11.02 -6.41 20.67
C PHE A 363 -10.97 -7.83 21.24
N THR A 364 -9.77 -8.33 21.57
CA THR A 364 -9.57 -9.70 22.05
C THR A 364 -10.22 -9.95 23.40
N PHE A 365 -10.02 -9.06 24.37
CA PHE A 365 -10.45 -9.26 25.75
C PHE A 365 -11.75 -8.53 26.12
N GLY A 366 -12.17 -7.54 25.33
CA GLY A 366 -13.37 -6.74 25.57
C GLY A 366 -14.47 -7.00 24.54
N ILE A 367 -14.24 -6.57 23.30
CA ILE A 367 -15.29 -6.52 22.27
C ILE A 367 -15.74 -7.93 21.85
N TYR A 368 -14.82 -8.85 21.53
CA TYR A 368 -15.21 -10.20 21.11
C TYR A 368 -15.98 -10.97 22.20
N PRO A 369 -15.55 -10.98 23.48
CA PRO A 369 -16.35 -11.57 24.56
C PRO A 369 -17.73 -10.92 24.73
N LEU A 370 -17.83 -9.59 24.56
CA LEU A 370 -19.10 -8.88 24.64
C LEU A 370 -20.05 -9.27 23.49
N LEU A 371 -19.56 -9.28 22.25
CA LEU A 371 -20.33 -9.72 21.09
C LEU A 371 -20.76 -11.19 21.22
N GLY A 372 -19.89 -12.03 21.80
CA GLY A 372 -20.15 -13.42 22.11
C GLY A 372 -21.36 -13.67 23.03
N LYS A 373 -21.82 -12.65 23.76
CA LYS A 373 -23.05 -12.73 24.56
C LYS A 373 -24.33 -12.64 23.71
N PHE A 374 -24.25 -12.07 22.51
CA PHE A 374 -25.39 -11.85 21.63
C PHE A 374 -25.43 -12.82 20.46
N PHE A 375 -24.26 -13.16 19.89
CA PHE A 375 -24.14 -14.10 18.79
C PHE A 375 -22.75 -14.76 18.75
N GLU A 376 -22.64 -15.89 18.08
CA GLU A 376 -21.36 -16.58 17.89
C GLU A 376 -20.41 -15.75 17.00
N VAL A 377 -19.22 -15.43 17.51
CA VAL A 377 -18.25 -14.56 16.82
C VAL A 377 -17.34 -15.38 15.89
N THR A 378 -17.85 -15.72 14.72
CA THR A 378 -17.09 -16.46 13.69
C THR A 378 -16.13 -15.54 12.90
N PRO A 379 -15.05 -16.07 12.29
CA PRO A 379 -14.13 -15.28 11.47
C PRO A 379 -14.82 -14.51 10.34
N LEU A 380 -15.76 -15.16 9.63
CA LEU A 380 -16.51 -14.51 8.55
C LEU A 380 -17.41 -13.38 9.10
N ARG A 381 -18.05 -13.55 10.27
CA ARG A 381 -18.83 -12.47 10.89
C ARG A 381 -17.95 -11.28 11.28
N LYS A 382 -16.75 -11.52 11.82
CA LYS A 382 -15.78 -10.44 12.11
C LYS A 382 -15.44 -9.65 10.86
N ILE A 383 -15.09 -10.35 9.77
CA ILE A 383 -14.77 -9.73 8.47
C ILE A 383 -15.96 -8.89 7.97
N GLY A 384 -17.18 -9.45 8.00
CA GLY A 384 -18.39 -8.75 7.59
C GLY A 384 -18.69 -7.49 8.41
N ILE A 385 -18.52 -7.53 9.74
CA ILE A 385 -18.64 -6.35 10.61
C ILE A 385 -17.57 -5.33 10.23
N GLY A 386 -16.32 -5.76 10.03
CA GLY A 386 -15.22 -4.87 9.64
C GLY A 386 -15.46 -4.13 8.32
N PHE A 387 -16.17 -4.74 7.37
CA PHE A 387 -16.59 -4.07 6.13
C PHE A 387 -17.59 -2.92 6.35
N PHE A 388 -18.50 -3.01 7.33
CA PHE A 388 -19.33 -1.87 7.70
C PHE A 388 -18.53 -0.82 8.48
N VAL A 389 -17.61 -1.25 9.35
CA VAL A 389 -16.77 -0.34 10.13
C VAL A 389 -15.86 0.49 9.22
N VAL A 390 -15.21 -0.11 8.21
CA VAL A 390 -14.37 0.65 7.27
C VAL A 390 -15.17 1.60 6.38
N ALA A 391 -16.40 1.23 6.01
CA ALA A 391 -17.30 2.14 5.30
C ALA A 391 -17.63 3.38 6.14
N SER A 392 -17.81 3.21 7.46
CA SER A 392 -18.11 4.32 8.37
C SER A 392 -16.94 5.29 8.58
N SER A 393 -15.68 4.85 8.49
CA SER A 393 -14.54 5.79 8.56
C SER A 393 -14.53 6.76 7.38
N PHE A 394 -14.95 6.31 6.20
CA PHE A 394 -15.07 7.16 5.01
C PHE A 394 -16.23 8.16 5.10
N LEU A 395 -17.26 7.90 5.91
CA LEU A 395 -18.29 8.91 6.20
C LEU A 395 -17.72 10.07 7.01
N ILE A 396 -16.82 9.79 7.96
CA ILE A 396 -16.13 10.83 8.74
C ILE A 396 -15.26 11.68 7.81
N VAL A 397 -14.46 11.04 6.94
CA VAL A 397 -13.57 11.74 6.01
C VAL A 397 -14.33 12.53 4.94
N ALA A 398 -15.48 12.01 4.48
CA ALA A 398 -16.40 12.74 3.61
C ALA A 398 -16.93 13.99 4.31
N TRP A 399 -17.37 13.87 5.57
CA TRP A 399 -17.83 15.02 6.33
C TRP A 399 -16.72 16.05 6.52
N VAL A 400 -15.49 15.64 6.84
CA VAL A 400 -14.34 16.55 6.93
C VAL A 400 -14.13 17.32 5.62
N GLU A 401 -14.20 16.64 4.47
CA GLU A 401 -14.05 17.28 3.15
C GLU A 401 -15.14 18.31 2.89
N ASP A 402 -16.41 17.99 3.20
CA ASP A 402 -17.55 18.88 3.05
C ASP A 402 -17.38 20.18 3.85
N ARG A 403 -16.93 20.06 5.11
CA ARG A 403 -16.65 21.21 5.98
C ARG A 403 -15.53 22.09 5.43
N ILE A 404 -14.45 21.48 4.95
CA ILE A 404 -13.32 22.18 4.32
C ILE A 404 -13.79 22.89 3.04
N GLN A 405 -14.57 22.23 2.19
CA GLN A 405 -15.12 22.83 0.96
C GLN A 405 -16.01 24.03 1.25
N SER A 406 -16.84 23.93 2.29
CA SER A 406 -17.69 25.00 2.81
C SER A 406 -16.90 26.14 3.50
N GLY A 407 -15.57 26.12 3.50
CA GLY A 407 -14.72 27.19 4.03
C GLY A 407 -14.52 27.16 5.54
N HIS A 408 -14.92 26.08 6.22
CA HIS A 408 -14.75 25.95 7.66
C HIS A 408 -13.43 25.29 8.01
N SER A 409 -12.82 25.76 9.10
CA SER A 409 -11.69 25.06 9.69
C SER A 409 -12.15 23.82 10.45
N VAL A 410 -11.41 22.72 10.32
CA VAL A 410 -11.69 21.42 10.94
C VAL A 410 -10.45 20.94 11.68
N SER A 411 -10.63 20.44 12.90
CA SER A 411 -9.52 19.86 13.65
C SER A 411 -9.06 18.52 13.07
N MET A 412 -7.75 18.32 13.00
CA MET A 412 -7.12 17.05 12.61
C MET A 412 -7.55 15.86 13.49
N TRP A 413 -8.05 16.09 14.71
CA TRP A 413 -8.61 15.03 15.56
C TRP A 413 -9.76 14.27 14.90
N TRP A 414 -10.52 14.89 13.99
CA TRP A 414 -11.55 14.18 13.23
C TRP A 414 -10.94 13.16 12.28
N GLN A 415 -9.85 13.50 11.58
CA GLN A 415 -9.17 12.55 10.73
C GLN A 415 -8.49 11.45 11.56
N ILE A 416 -7.90 11.77 12.71
CA ILE A 416 -7.38 10.77 13.67
C ILE A 416 -8.48 9.82 14.15
N SER A 417 -9.69 10.33 14.41
CA SER A 417 -10.83 9.48 14.78
C SER A 417 -11.22 8.53 13.64
N ALA A 418 -11.16 9.00 12.39
CA ALA A 418 -11.39 8.16 11.22
C ALA A 418 -10.32 7.06 11.10
N TYR A 419 -9.05 7.35 11.41
CA TYR A 419 -8.01 6.32 11.55
C TYR A 419 -8.34 5.31 12.65
N GLY A 420 -8.84 5.76 13.80
CA GLY A 420 -9.25 4.85 14.88
C GLY A 420 -10.33 3.85 14.42
N VAL A 421 -11.35 4.34 13.70
CA VAL A 421 -12.41 3.50 13.10
C VAL A 421 -11.84 2.58 12.01
N LEU A 422 -10.98 3.11 11.13
CA LEU A 422 -10.31 2.33 10.08
C LEU A 422 -9.46 1.20 10.67
N THR A 423 -8.69 1.47 11.73
CA THR A 423 -7.85 0.49 12.41
C THR A 423 -8.69 -0.56 13.14
N ALA A 424 -9.85 -0.18 13.71
CA ALA A 424 -10.80 -1.14 14.24
C ALA A 424 -11.30 -2.12 13.15
N ALA A 425 -11.57 -1.62 11.94
CA ALA A 425 -11.91 -2.48 10.81
C ALA A 425 -10.73 -3.36 10.37
N GLU A 426 -9.49 -2.85 10.42
CA GLU A 426 -8.28 -3.61 10.11
C GLU A 426 -8.11 -4.83 11.04
N VAL A 427 -8.36 -4.67 12.34
CA VAL A 427 -8.34 -5.78 13.31
C VAL A 427 -9.41 -6.82 12.98
N LEU A 428 -10.60 -6.38 12.57
CA LEU A 428 -11.72 -7.24 12.21
C LEU A 428 -11.52 -7.99 10.88
N VAL A 429 -10.91 -7.33 9.89
CA VAL A 429 -10.79 -7.85 8.51
C VAL A 429 -9.41 -8.44 8.26
N SER A 430 -8.35 -7.63 8.28
CA SER A 430 -7.02 -8.02 7.82
C SER A 430 -6.44 -9.15 8.68
N ILE A 431 -6.39 -8.97 10.00
CA ILE A 431 -5.83 -9.97 10.93
C ILE A 431 -6.65 -11.28 10.85
N THR A 432 -7.98 -11.17 10.92
CA THR A 432 -8.87 -12.32 10.89
C THR A 432 -8.81 -13.07 9.55
N ALA A 433 -8.79 -12.36 8.41
CA ALA A 433 -8.74 -12.97 7.09
C ALA A 433 -7.40 -13.68 6.84
N LEU A 434 -6.29 -13.12 7.32
CA LEU A 434 -4.98 -13.75 7.23
C LEU A 434 -4.93 -15.05 8.05
N GLU A 435 -5.36 -15.01 9.32
CA GLU A 435 -5.44 -16.20 10.17
C GLU A 435 -6.37 -17.28 9.60
N TYR A 436 -7.53 -16.85 9.09
CA TYR A 436 -8.51 -17.73 8.47
C TYR A 436 -7.91 -18.41 7.24
N SER A 437 -7.26 -17.65 6.36
CA SER A 437 -6.57 -18.16 5.18
C SER A 437 -5.52 -19.20 5.52
N TYR A 438 -4.77 -18.97 6.60
CA TYR A 438 -3.74 -19.90 7.06
C TYR A 438 -4.32 -21.23 7.57
N LYS A 439 -5.50 -21.19 8.21
CA LYS A 439 -6.23 -22.38 8.71
C LYS A 439 -6.93 -23.17 7.59
N GLN A 440 -7.30 -22.51 6.51
CA GLN A 440 -8.00 -23.11 5.36
C GLN A 440 -7.03 -23.64 4.28
N ALA A 441 -5.72 -23.42 4.45
CA ALA A 441 -4.70 -23.84 3.49
C ALA A 441 -3.99 -25.15 3.92
N PRO A 442 -3.95 -26.17 3.05
CA PRO A 442 -3.06 -27.31 3.19
C PRO A 442 -1.59 -26.89 3.38
N LEU A 443 -0.83 -27.66 4.16
CA LEU A 443 0.56 -27.35 4.52
C LEU A 443 1.45 -27.03 3.32
N TYR A 444 1.30 -27.76 2.20
CA TYR A 444 2.11 -27.61 0.99
C TYR A 444 1.77 -26.36 0.15
N MET A 445 0.67 -25.65 0.45
CA MET A 445 0.25 -24.45 -0.29
C MET A 445 0.10 -23.20 0.59
N LYS A 446 0.51 -23.24 1.87
CA LYS A 446 0.40 -22.10 2.79
C LYS A 446 1.06 -20.84 2.25
N SER A 447 2.32 -20.89 1.80
CA SER A 447 3.01 -19.73 1.22
C SER A 447 2.27 -19.17 0.01
N PHE A 448 1.73 -20.03 -0.85
CA PHE A 448 0.98 -19.62 -2.03
C PHE A 448 -0.35 -18.97 -1.67
N ILE A 449 -1.11 -19.51 -0.72
CA ILE A 449 -2.34 -18.89 -0.22
C ILE A 449 -2.04 -17.53 0.43
N MET A 450 -0.92 -17.38 1.16
CA MET A 450 -0.50 -16.08 1.69
C MET A 450 -0.18 -15.09 0.56
N SER A 451 0.47 -15.52 -0.51
CA SER A 451 0.68 -14.67 -1.69
C SER A 451 -0.63 -14.29 -2.39
N LEU A 452 -1.63 -15.18 -2.42
CA LEU A 452 -2.98 -14.85 -2.91
C LEU A 452 -3.72 -13.86 -2.01
N PHE A 453 -3.50 -13.93 -0.69
CA PHE A 453 -4.01 -12.91 0.22
C PHE A 453 -3.37 -11.54 -0.06
N LEU A 454 -2.04 -11.46 -0.24
CA LEU A 454 -1.38 -10.21 -0.62
C LEU A 454 -1.82 -9.71 -2.01
N LEU A 455 -2.13 -10.62 -2.93
CA LEU A 455 -2.72 -10.27 -4.21
C LEU A 455 -4.05 -9.52 -4.06
N SER A 456 -4.84 -9.78 -3.01
CA SER A 456 -6.06 -9.00 -2.72
C SER A 456 -5.75 -7.52 -2.45
N THR A 457 -4.65 -7.22 -1.76
CA THR A 457 -4.16 -5.85 -1.55
C THR A 457 -3.73 -5.24 -2.88
N SER A 458 -3.07 -6.01 -3.74
CA SER A 458 -2.68 -5.55 -5.08
C SER A 458 -3.90 -5.18 -5.93
N VAL A 459 -4.93 -6.04 -5.96
CA VAL A 459 -6.17 -5.81 -6.69
C VAL A 459 -6.93 -4.61 -6.12
N GLY A 460 -7.01 -4.46 -4.80
CA GLY A 460 -7.64 -3.31 -4.15
C GLY A 460 -7.00 -1.97 -4.55
N ASN A 461 -5.66 -1.93 -4.57
CA ASN A 461 -4.93 -0.74 -5.02
C ASN A 461 -5.08 -0.49 -6.53
N ALA A 462 -5.08 -1.53 -7.36
CA ALA A 462 -5.32 -1.38 -8.80
C ALA A 462 -6.72 -0.82 -9.08
N PHE A 463 -7.73 -1.26 -8.30
CA PHE A 463 -9.08 -0.72 -8.36
C PHE A 463 -9.12 0.76 -7.96
N THR A 464 -8.45 1.16 -6.87
CA THR A 464 -8.35 2.57 -6.49
C THR A 464 -7.69 3.41 -7.59
N ALA A 465 -6.61 2.92 -8.19
CA ALA A 465 -5.93 3.59 -9.30
C ALA A 465 -6.84 3.75 -10.52
N ALA A 466 -7.63 2.73 -10.84
CA ALA A 466 -8.61 2.78 -11.92
C ALA A 466 -9.70 3.81 -11.66
N VAL A 467 -10.30 3.85 -10.46
CA VAL A 467 -11.29 4.87 -10.08
C VAL A 467 -10.70 6.28 -10.22
N ASN A 468 -9.48 6.48 -9.73
CA ASN A 468 -8.79 7.76 -9.83
C ASN A 468 -8.46 8.19 -11.27
N SER A 469 -8.29 7.24 -12.19
CA SER A 469 -8.04 7.54 -13.60
C SER A 469 -9.34 7.82 -14.35
N ILE A 470 -10.39 7.05 -14.07
CA ILE A 470 -11.72 7.19 -14.69
C ILE A 470 -12.39 8.50 -14.27
N MET A 471 -12.11 8.99 -13.05
CA MET A 471 -12.73 10.22 -12.57
C MET A 471 -12.19 11.49 -13.24
N VAL A 472 -11.06 11.42 -13.95
CA VAL A 472 -10.45 12.59 -14.61
C VAL A 472 -11.17 12.89 -15.92
N GLU A 473 -11.73 14.09 -16.02
CA GLU A 473 -12.44 14.57 -17.20
C GLU A 473 -11.62 15.66 -17.90
N PRO A 474 -11.20 15.48 -19.16
CA PRO A 474 -10.47 16.50 -19.90
C PRO A 474 -11.35 17.71 -20.21
N LEU A 475 -10.77 18.90 -20.14
CA LEU A 475 -11.43 20.17 -20.40
C LEU A 475 -10.76 20.90 -21.57
N SER A 476 -11.57 21.57 -22.39
CA SER A 476 -11.10 22.43 -23.47
C SER A 476 -10.99 23.89 -22.98
N ALA A 477 -9.86 24.22 -22.36
CA ALA A 477 -9.53 25.60 -22.03
C ALA A 477 -9.08 26.36 -23.29
N SER A 478 -9.76 27.48 -23.60
CA SER A 478 -9.49 28.26 -24.82
C SER A 478 -8.51 29.41 -24.60
N ALA A 479 -8.49 29.99 -23.39
CA ALA A 479 -7.60 31.09 -23.04
C ALA A 479 -7.39 31.16 -21.52
N LEU A 480 -6.29 31.79 -21.10
CA LEU A 480 -6.13 32.29 -19.73
C LEU A 480 -5.84 33.79 -19.74
N ALA A 481 -6.54 34.53 -18.89
CA ALA A 481 -6.19 35.90 -18.54
C ALA A 481 -5.25 35.89 -17.33
N THR A 482 -3.99 36.25 -17.56
CA THR A 482 -2.95 36.35 -16.54
C THR A 482 -2.91 37.73 -15.90
N GLY A 483 -2.42 37.84 -14.67
CA GLY A 483 -2.33 39.08 -13.91
C GLY A 483 -2.33 38.80 -12.40
N GLU A 484 -2.79 39.76 -11.59
CA GLU A 484 -2.97 39.56 -10.13
C GLU A 484 -3.94 38.43 -9.81
N GLN A 485 -4.92 38.21 -10.68
CA GLN A 485 -5.84 37.08 -10.63
C GLN A 485 -5.81 36.34 -11.95
N THR A 486 -5.71 35.03 -11.88
CA THR A 486 -5.69 34.16 -13.05
C THR A 486 -7.08 33.65 -13.35
N TRP A 487 -7.57 33.90 -14.56
CA TRP A 487 -8.87 33.45 -15.03
C TRP A 487 -8.71 32.52 -16.23
N VAL A 488 -9.35 31.36 -16.19
CA VAL A 488 -9.39 30.42 -17.32
C VAL A 488 -10.72 30.51 -18.04
N THR A 489 -10.68 30.66 -19.36
CA THR A 489 -11.85 30.57 -20.23
C THR A 489 -11.99 29.13 -20.71
N LEU A 490 -13.15 28.53 -20.45
CA LEU A 490 -13.45 27.16 -20.86
C LEU A 490 -14.94 26.99 -21.16
N GLU A 491 -15.27 26.03 -22.02
CA GLU A 491 -16.64 25.69 -22.34
C GLU A 491 -17.36 25.07 -21.13
N GLY A 492 -18.56 25.54 -20.81
CA GLY A 492 -19.34 25.04 -19.66
C GLY A 492 -18.84 25.52 -18.30
N ALA A 493 -18.16 26.67 -18.23
CA ALA A 493 -17.67 27.23 -16.96
C ALA A 493 -18.80 27.48 -15.93
N ASP A 494 -20.03 27.71 -16.39
CA ASP A 494 -21.23 27.86 -15.56
C ASP A 494 -21.62 26.60 -14.76
N ALA A 495 -21.18 25.41 -15.18
CA ALA A 495 -21.44 24.16 -14.46
C ALA A 495 -20.51 23.94 -13.26
N PHE A 496 -19.44 24.72 -13.12
CA PHE A 496 -18.46 24.53 -12.05
C PHE A 496 -18.90 25.18 -10.74
N VAL A 497 -18.50 24.54 -9.63
CA VAL A 497 -18.76 25.03 -8.28
C VAL A 497 -17.48 25.49 -7.59
N THR A 498 -17.59 26.48 -6.70
CA THR A 498 -16.47 26.93 -5.87
C THR A 498 -15.88 25.77 -5.08
N GLY A 499 -14.55 25.65 -5.07
CA GLY A 499 -13.82 24.56 -4.42
C GLY A 499 -13.69 23.30 -5.26
N GLN A 500 -14.27 23.25 -6.47
CA GLN A 500 -14.00 22.18 -7.42
C GLN A 500 -12.54 22.23 -7.88
N LYS A 501 -11.93 21.07 -8.03
CA LYS A 501 -10.52 20.95 -8.43
C LYS A 501 -10.38 21.00 -9.96
N ILE A 502 -9.34 21.67 -10.41
CA ILE A 502 -8.93 21.75 -11.82
C ILE A 502 -7.42 21.51 -11.90
N ASP A 503 -7.02 20.62 -12.79
CA ASP A 503 -5.64 20.23 -13.02
C ASP A 503 -5.11 20.87 -14.30
N PHE A 504 -3.89 21.38 -14.21
CA PHE A 504 -3.11 21.83 -15.37
C PHE A 504 -1.86 20.95 -15.51
N ALA A 505 -1.58 20.52 -16.73
CA ALA A 505 -0.39 19.77 -17.11
C ALA A 505 0.07 20.19 -18.52
N GLY A 506 1.19 19.62 -18.97
CA GLY A 506 1.80 19.99 -20.24
C GLY A 506 2.51 21.35 -20.23
N GLU A 507 2.82 21.87 -21.41
CA GLU A 507 3.46 23.18 -21.57
C GLU A 507 2.40 24.27 -21.70
N THR A 508 1.90 24.78 -20.56
CA THR A 508 0.84 25.80 -20.56
C THR A 508 1.28 27.18 -21.06
N GLY A 509 2.59 27.48 -21.05
CA GLY A 509 3.14 28.81 -21.38
C GLY A 509 2.89 29.88 -20.30
N VAL A 510 2.24 29.52 -19.19
CA VAL A 510 1.90 30.41 -18.07
C VAL A 510 2.74 30.06 -16.84
N GLN A 511 3.21 31.09 -16.14
CA GLN A 511 3.97 30.99 -14.91
C GLN A 511 3.13 31.56 -13.75
N VAL A 512 2.97 30.79 -12.67
CA VAL A 512 2.36 31.23 -11.42
C VAL A 512 3.41 31.94 -10.57
N LEU A 513 3.06 33.11 -10.04
CA LEU A 513 3.90 33.92 -9.15
C LEU A 513 3.51 33.61 -7.71
N ALA A 514 4.46 33.12 -6.92
CA ALA A 514 4.29 32.90 -5.50
C ALA A 514 4.52 34.19 -4.70
N ALA A 515 3.96 34.23 -3.48
CA ALA A 515 4.08 35.40 -2.59
C ALA A 515 5.52 35.69 -2.14
N ASP A 516 6.41 34.69 -2.18
CA ASP A 516 7.83 34.81 -1.86
C ASP A 516 8.69 35.32 -3.05
N GLY A 517 8.05 35.64 -4.18
CA GLY A 517 8.70 36.11 -5.40
C GLY A 517 9.23 35.00 -6.30
N SER A 518 9.09 33.72 -5.92
CA SER A 518 9.39 32.61 -6.81
C SER A 518 8.33 32.47 -7.91
N SER A 519 8.71 31.86 -9.04
CA SER A 519 7.78 31.54 -10.12
C SER A 519 7.96 30.11 -10.59
N GLY A 520 6.86 29.49 -11.03
CA GLY A 520 6.87 28.14 -11.56
C GLY A 520 5.75 27.96 -12.59
N PRO A 521 5.82 26.91 -13.42
CA PRO A 521 4.83 26.69 -14.45
C PRO A 521 3.44 26.49 -13.83
N LEU A 522 2.39 26.96 -14.51
CA LEU A 522 1.00 26.62 -14.18
C LEU A 522 0.81 25.13 -14.43
N ALA A 523 1.04 24.34 -13.38
CA ALA A 523 0.93 22.89 -13.36
C ALA A 523 0.47 22.42 -11.98
N GLY A 524 -0.19 21.25 -11.94
CA GLY A 524 -0.78 20.67 -10.73
C GLY A 524 -2.24 21.08 -10.53
N THR A 525 -2.74 20.85 -9.32
CA THR A 525 -4.15 21.06 -8.94
C THR A 525 -4.39 22.43 -8.34
N TYR A 526 -5.43 23.10 -8.84
CA TYR A 526 -5.96 24.38 -8.36
C TYR A 526 -7.45 24.24 -8.03
N LEU A 527 -8.02 25.25 -7.39
CA LEU A 527 -9.45 25.28 -7.08
C LEU A 527 -10.17 26.35 -7.90
N VAL A 528 -11.41 26.06 -8.26
CA VAL A 528 -12.35 27.06 -8.78
C VAL A 528 -12.73 27.99 -7.64
N GLY A 529 -12.46 29.28 -7.80
CA GLY A 529 -12.84 30.31 -6.84
C GLY A 529 -14.24 30.83 -7.10
N GLU A 530 -14.45 31.41 -8.27
CA GLU A 530 -15.74 31.91 -8.71
C GLU A 530 -15.87 31.79 -10.23
N VAL A 531 -17.11 31.69 -10.68
CA VAL A 531 -17.49 31.80 -12.09
C VAL A 531 -17.76 33.26 -12.38
N ASP A 532 -17.28 33.79 -13.50
CA ASP A 532 -17.59 35.16 -13.90
C ASP A 532 -19.08 35.35 -14.21
N ALA A 533 -19.56 36.59 -14.17
CA ALA A 533 -20.98 36.88 -14.36
C ALA A 533 -21.52 36.44 -15.74
N ALA A 534 -20.64 36.28 -16.73
CA ALA A 534 -20.99 35.80 -18.07
C ALA A 534 -21.05 34.27 -18.17
N GLY A 535 -20.64 33.53 -17.12
CA GLY A 535 -20.62 32.06 -17.14
C GLY A 535 -19.56 31.47 -18.07
N SER A 536 -18.50 32.23 -18.39
CA SER A 536 -17.53 31.91 -19.44
C SER A 536 -16.12 31.68 -18.92
N ARG A 537 -15.83 32.14 -17.69
CA ARG A 537 -14.49 32.07 -17.08
C ARG A 537 -14.54 31.67 -15.62
N LEU A 538 -13.50 30.97 -15.19
CA LEU A 538 -13.29 30.57 -13.79
C LEU A 538 -12.06 31.27 -13.22
N ARG A 539 -12.18 31.84 -12.02
CA ARG A 539 -11.00 32.30 -11.27
C ARG A 539 -10.31 31.12 -10.60
N LEU A 540 -9.00 31.05 -10.73
CA LEU A 540 -8.18 30.02 -10.07
C LEU A 540 -7.74 30.45 -8.68
N LEU A 541 -7.81 29.53 -7.72
CA LEU A 541 -7.27 29.66 -6.37
C LEU A 541 -6.20 28.60 -6.09
N ASP A 542 -5.26 28.91 -5.21
CA ASP A 542 -4.38 27.93 -4.58
C ASP A 542 -5.20 26.90 -3.77
N LYS A 543 -4.86 25.62 -3.90
CA LYS A 543 -5.51 24.52 -3.19
C LYS A 543 -5.28 24.52 -1.68
N VAL A 544 -4.15 25.06 -1.22
CA VAL A 544 -3.76 25.03 0.20
C VAL A 544 -4.46 26.16 0.95
N HIS A 545 -4.22 27.42 0.54
CA HIS A 545 -4.69 28.62 1.23
C HIS A 545 -5.98 29.21 0.68
N ARG A 546 -6.48 28.69 -0.46
CA ARG A 546 -7.72 29.14 -1.12
C ARG A 546 -7.69 30.63 -1.49
N GLN A 547 -6.50 31.13 -1.85
CA GLN A 547 -6.29 32.51 -2.28
C GLN A 547 -6.16 32.59 -3.80
N PRO A 548 -6.56 33.71 -4.44
CA PRO A 548 -6.35 33.91 -5.87
C PRO A 548 -4.88 33.75 -6.26
N ILE A 549 -4.63 33.09 -7.38
CA ILE A 549 -3.27 32.94 -7.90
C ILE A 549 -2.94 34.08 -8.88
N SER A 550 -1.73 34.62 -8.73
CA SER A 550 -1.15 35.57 -9.69
C SER A 550 -0.34 34.82 -10.74
N SER A 551 -0.41 35.24 -12.00
CA SER A 551 0.31 34.60 -13.09
C SER A 551 0.76 35.55 -14.18
N THR A 552 1.71 35.11 -15.00
CA THR A 552 2.24 35.82 -16.17
C THR A 552 2.49 34.86 -17.32
N GLY A 553 2.68 35.37 -18.53
CA GLY A 553 2.95 34.58 -19.73
C GLY A 553 1.76 34.53 -20.69
N SER A 554 1.86 33.68 -21.71
CA SER A 554 0.83 33.51 -22.73
C SER A 554 0.39 32.06 -22.75
N PHE A 555 -0.92 31.83 -22.70
CA PHE A 555 -1.45 30.48 -22.68
C PHE A 555 -1.31 29.79 -24.04
N ASP A 556 -0.74 28.59 -24.03
CA ASP A 556 -0.66 27.70 -25.18
C ASP A 556 -1.72 26.59 -25.06
N ALA A 557 -2.91 26.85 -25.63
CA ALA A 557 -4.01 25.90 -25.62
C ALA A 557 -3.73 24.61 -26.42
N THR A 558 -2.69 24.57 -27.26
CA THR A 558 -2.37 23.39 -28.08
C THR A 558 -1.53 22.36 -27.33
N LYS A 559 -0.81 22.80 -26.30
CA LYS A 559 0.07 21.97 -25.48
C LYS A 559 -0.36 21.83 -24.02
N ALA A 560 -1.28 22.68 -23.57
CA ALA A 560 -1.87 22.59 -22.25
C ALA A 560 -2.82 21.39 -22.17
N GLU A 561 -2.67 20.60 -21.11
CA GLU A 561 -3.63 19.59 -20.71
C GLU A 561 -4.39 20.13 -19.49
N VAL A 562 -5.69 20.35 -19.65
CA VAL A 562 -6.57 20.83 -18.56
C VAL A 562 -7.60 19.77 -18.27
N SER A 563 -7.86 19.49 -16.99
CA SER A 563 -8.86 18.50 -16.59
C SER A 563 -9.51 18.83 -15.26
N THR A 564 -10.68 18.25 -14.99
CA THR A 564 -11.34 18.28 -13.68
C THR A 564 -11.69 16.86 -13.24
N TYR A 565 -12.44 16.74 -12.15
CA TYR A 565 -12.85 15.44 -11.61
C TYR A 565 -14.37 15.33 -11.60
N SER A 566 -14.89 14.17 -12.01
CA SER A 566 -16.31 13.85 -11.93
C SER A 566 -16.79 13.61 -10.49
N LEU A 567 -15.92 13.04 -9.65
CA LEU A 567 -16.14 12.87 -8.21
C LEU A 567 -15.39 13.96 -7.44
N VAL A 568 -16.10 15.03 -7.09
CA VAL A 568 -15.52 16.19 -6.39
C VAL A 568 -15.81 16.12 -4.90
N GLY A 569 -14.79 16.43 -4.09
CA GLY A 569 -14.96 16.69 -2.66
C GLY A 569 -15.51 15.50 -1.87
N PRO A 570 -16.54 15.69 -1.03
CA PRO A 570 -17.06 14.64 -0.17
C PRO A 570 -17.63 13.45 -0.97
N VAL A 571 -18.08 13.68 -2.20
CA VAL A 571 -18.70 12.65 -3.06
C VAL A 571 -17.73 11.52 -3.36
N TYR A 572 -16.43 11.82 -3.51
CA TYR A 572 -15.40 10.80 -3.70
C TYR A 572 -15.34 9.81 -2.52
N PHE A 573 -15.34 10.32 -1.29
CA PHE A 573 -15.31 9.46 -0.09
C PHE A 573 -16.64 8.74 0.13
N LEU A 574 -17.77 9.38 -0.18
CA LEU A 574 -19.09 8.75 -0.13
C LEU A 574 -19.23 7.61 -1.14
N PHE A 575 -18.65 7.74 -2.34
CA PHE A 575 -18.61 6.67 -3.34
C PHE A 575 -17.94 5.41 -2.78
N PHE A 576 -16.74 5.54 -2.21
CA PHE A 576 -16.05 4.40 -1.60
C PHE A 576 -16.78 3.83 -0.38
N SER A 577 -17.39 4.69 0.44
CA SER A 577 -18.22 4.25 1.57
C SER A 577 -19.43 3.43 1.10
N ALA A 578 -20.17 3.91 0.11
CA ALA A 578 -21.34 3.24 -0.45
C ALA A 578 -20.96 1.92 -1.13
N LEU A 579 -19.88 1.92 -1.91
CA LEU A 579 -19.35 0.72 -2.54
C LEU A 579 -18.99 -0.36 -1.51
N MET A 580 -18.29 0.02 -0.44
CA MET A 580 -17.91 -0.90 0.62
C MET A 580 -19.13 -1.41 1.39
N ALA A 581 -20.12 -0.55 1.68
CA ALA A 581 -21.36 -0.95 2.33
C ALA A 581 -22.15 -1.95 1.46
N ALA A 582 -22.22 -1.73 0.14
CA ALA A 582 -22.85 -2.67 -0.79
C ALA A 582 -22.09 -4.01 -0.81
N ALA A 583 -20.76 -3.98 -0.87
CA ALA A 583 -19.94 -5.18 -0.79
C ALA A 583 -20.10 -5.90 0.57
N ALA A 584 -20.27 -5.18 1.68
CA ALA A 584 -20.55 -5.75 2.99
C ALA A 584 -21.89 -6.50 3.01
N VAL A 585 -22.95 -5.92 2.43
CA VAL A 585 -24.26 -6.58 2.30
C VAL A 585 -24.16 -7.84 1.45
N LEU A 586 -23.49 -7.78 0.30
CA LEU A 586 -23.25 -8.96 -0.55
C LEU A 586 -22.45 -10.03 0.18
N PHE A 587 -21.48 -9.61 0.99
CA PHE A 587 -20.66 -10.52 1.79
C PHE A 587 -21.46 -11.29 2.84
N ILE A 588 -22.55 -10.74 3.38
CA ILE A 588 -23.44 -11.47 4.29
C ILE A 588 -23.98 -12.73 3.59
N PHE A 589 -24.49 -12.59 2.37
CA PHE A 589 -25.00 -13.72 1.59
C PHE A 589 -23.90 -14.74 1.27
N TYR A 590 -22.71 -14.25 0.91
CA TYR A 590 -21.54 -15.08 0.70
C TYR A 590 -21.17 -15.89 1.95
N ALA A 591 -21.11 -15.23 3.12
CA ALA A 591 -20.76 -15.85 4.39
C ALA A 591 -21.80 -16.90 4.84
N LEU A 592 -23.08 -16.71 4.53
CA LEU A 592 -24.12 -17.70 4.83
C LEU A 592 -23.98 -18.99 4.01
N TRP A 593 -23.43 -18.91 2.79
CA TRP A 593 -23.26 -20.06 1.90
C TRP A 593 -21.88 -20.71 2.03
N PHE A 594 -20.93 -20.01 2.66
CA PHE A 594 -19.55 -20.47 2.79
C PHE A 594 -19.43 -21.61 3.82
N LYS A 595 -18.97 -22.79 3.37
CA LYS A 595 -18.65 -23.92 4.26
C LYS A 595 -17.16 -23.95 4.58
N GLU A 596 -16.83 -23.75 5.85
CA GLU A 596 -15.46 -23.80 6.37
C GLU A 596 -14.84 -25.20 6.24
N THR A 597 -13.53 -25.26 5.99
CA THR A 597 -12.75 -26.51 5.97
C THR A 597 -11.42 -26.28 6.66
N THR A 598 -11.26 -26.76 7.89
CA THR A 598 -10.03 -26.52 8.66
C THR A 598 -8.99 -27.61 8.38
N PHE A 599 -7.81 -27.20 7.94
CA PHE A 599 -6.65 -28.09 7.81
C PHE A 599 -5.78 -27.94 9.05
N VAL A 600 -6.01 -28.81 10.04
CA VAL A 600 -5.16 -28.91 11.22
C VAL A 600 -3.93 -29.74 10.85
N ARG A 601 -2.75 -29.36 11.35
CA ARG A 601 -1.58 -30.25 11.33
C ARG A 601 -1.93 -31.43 12.23
N GLU A 602 -2.32 -32.57 11.66
CA GLU A 602 -2.17 -33.83 12.38
C GLU A 602 -0.66 -33.96 12.62
N ASP A 603 -0.26 -34.05 13.90
CA ASP A 603 1.11 -34.40 14.26
C ASP A 603 1.50 -35.60 13.42
N GLU A 604 2.53 -35.44 12.59
CA GLU A 604 3.00 -36.49 11.69
C GLU A 604 3.07 -37.77 12.50
N LYS A 605 2.22 -38.75 12.14
CA LYS A 605 2.59 -40.15 12.33
C LYS A 605 3.92 -40.25 11.61
N VAL A 606 5.00 -40.20 12.39
CA VAL A 606 6.32 -40.66 12.00
C VAL A 606 6.07 -42.06 11.47
N ALA A 607 5.95 -42.17 10.15
CA ALA A 607 5.90 -43.44 9.49
C ALA A 607 7.29 -44.04 9.68
N THR A 608 7.46 -44.77 10.78
CA THR A 608 8.44 -45.84 10.85
C THR A 608 8.03 -46.87 9.81
N ALA A 609 8.63 -46.78 8.62
CA ALA A 609 8.74 -47.87 7.68
C ALA A 609 10.18 -47.88 7.14
#